data_AF-A0A7C5BT01-F1
#
_entry.id   AF-A0A7C5BT01-F1
#
_cell.length_a   1.000
_cell.length_b   1.000
_cell.length_c   1.000
_cell.angle_alpha   90.00
_cell.angle_beta   90.00
_cell.angle_gamma   90.00
#
_symmetry.space_group_name_H-M   'P 1'
#
loop_
_entity.id
_entity.type
_entity.pdbx_description
1 polymer ?
#
loop_
_entity_poly.entity_id
_entity_poly.type
_entity_poly.pdbx_seq_one_letter_code
_entity_poly.pdbx_strand_id
1 'polypeptide(L)'
;MAELQDLKKRMDSIGVIEDPLVCRMLALAIVTEALADSGIAPILVGGGAVAFYTLGGYATVDTDVVMPSTPAVDSVMSALGFERSARHWVRADIDVVMEAPASTLHGDAEHVVDVAVDDLHAYVVGVEDLIVDRLNAHVHWASAEDGRWALRLISIHGETLDWDYLRRRADEEKVADALAEMESIWRKERERETH
;
A
#
# COMPACT_ATOMS: atom_id res chain seq x y z
N MET A 1 26.21 -8.64 5.93
CA MET A 1 27.10 -7.49 6.23
C MET A 1 27.46 -6.73 4.95
N ALA A 2 28.09 -7.35 3.94
CA ALA A 2 28.36 -6.67 2.66
C ALA A 2 27.06 -6.29 1.91
N GLU A 3 26.10 -7.21 1.87
CA GLU A 3 24.79 -7.02 1.21
C GLU A 3 23.98 -5.86 1.80
N LEU A 4 23.82 -5.80 3.13
CA LEU A 4 23.14 -4.68 3.80
C LEU A 4 23.85 -3.33 3.57
N GLN A 5 25.18 -3.34 3.42
CA GLN A 5 25.92 -2.13 3.11
C GLN A 5 25.71 -1.66 1.66
N ASP A 6 25.51 -2.59 0.73
CA ASP A 6 25.16 -2.27 -0.66
C ASP A 6 23.71 -1.78 -0.77
N LEU A 7 22.77 -2.41 -0.04
CA LEU A 7 21.40 -1.91 0.09
C LEU A 7 21.33 -0.51 0.71
N LYS A 8 22.17 -0.23 1.71
CA LYS A 8 22.29 1.12 2.27
C LYS A 8 22.76 2.13 1.22
N LYS A 9 23.82 1.83 0.45
CA LYS A 9 24.28 2.73 -0.62
C LYS A 9 23.18 2.97 -1.66
N ARG A 10 22.41 1.92 -1.98
CA ARG A 10 21.26 2.04 -2.88
C ARG A 10 20.21 2.98 -2.28
N MET A 11 19.83 2.78 -1.02
CA MET A 11 18.89 3.66 -0.30
C MET A 11 19.39 5.12 -0.28
N ASP A 12 20.68 5.36 -0.05
CA ASP A 12 21.24 6.71 -0.06
C ASP A 12 21.19 7.38 -1.46
N SER A 13 21.12 6.57 -2.53
CA SER A 13 21.05 7.08 -3.90
C SER A 13 19.65 7.46 -4.37
N ILE A 14 18.59 7.00 -3.69
CA ILE A 14 17.21 7.19 -4.18
C ILE A 14 16.67 8.60 -3.94
N GLY A 15 17.32 9.40 -3.10
CA GLY A 15 16.91 10.78 -2.79
C GLY A 15 16.93 11.74 -3.99
N VAL A 16 17.52 11.34 -5.12
CA VAL A 16 17.51 12.13 -6.36
C VAL A 16 16.28 11.87 -7.23
N ILE A 17 15.45 10.88 -6.86
CA ILE A 17 14.24 10.53 -7.61
C ILE A 17 13.17 11.60 -7.36
N GLU A 18 12.76 12.28 -8.43
CA GLU A 18 11.79 13.38 -8.36
C GLU A 18 10.36 12.90 -8.06
N ASP A 19 9.99 11.71 -8.53
CA ASP A 19 8.67 11.13 -8.28
C ASP A 19 8.60 10.51 -6.87
N PRO A 20 7.79 11.06 -5.95
CA PRO A 20 7.73 10.57 -4.58
C PRO A 20 7.18 9.14 -4.46
N LEU A 21 6.29 8.72 -5.37
CA LEU A 21 5.78 7.36 -5.38
C LEU A 21 6.88 6.38 -5.78
N VAL A 22 7.65 6.69 -6.83
CA VAL A 22 8.78 5.85 -7.26
C VAL A 22 9.84 5.77 -6.15
N CYS A 23 10.17 6.89 -5.52
CA CYS A 23 11.11 6.93 -4.40
C CYS A 23 10.66 6.00 -3.25
N ARG A 24 9.40 6.10 -2.82
CA ARG A 24 8.85 5.27 -1.74
C ARG A 24 8.75 3.79 -2.10
N MET A 25 8.36 3.47 -3.34
CA MET A 25 8.30 2.08 -3.81
C MET A 25 9.68 1.43 -3.83
N LEU A 26 10.71 2.17 -4.27
CA LEU A 26 12.09 1.68 -4.23
C LEU A 26 12.62 1.57 -2.79
N ALA A 27 12.28 2.51 -1.91
CA ALA A 27 12.59 2.42 -0.50
C ALA A 27 11.98 1.16 0.14
N LEU A 28 10.70 0.88 -0.16
CA LEU A 28 10.00 -0.32 0.31
C LEU A 28 10.65 -1.59 -0.24
N ALA A 29 11.04 -1.62 -1.51
CA ALA A 29 11.70 -2.78 -2.12
C ALA A 29 13.07 -3.06 -1.47
N ILE A 30 13.86 -2.01 -1.16
CA ILE A 30 15.13 -2.14 -0.45
C ILE A 30 14.93 -2.64 0.98
N VAL A 31 13.92 -2.14 1.69
CA VAL A 31 13.57 -2.60 3.04
C VAL A 31 13.13 -4.07 3.01
N THR A 32 12.35 -4.46 2.00
CA THR A 32 11.90 -5.84 1.77
C THR A 32 13.10 -6.77 1.60
N GLU A 33 14.04 -6.41 0.72
CA GLU A 33 15.26 -7.18 0.50
C GLU A 33 16.11 -7.29 1.78
N ALA A 34 16.28 -6.19 2.50
CA ALA A 34 17.06 -6.17 3.75
C ALA A 34 16.44 -7.03 4.86
N LEU A 35 15.15 -7.30 4.80
CA LEU A 35 14.39 -8.10 5.76
C LEU A 35 14.18 -9.56 5.32
N ALA A 36 14.61 -9.93 4.11
CA ALA A 36 14.39 -11.25 3.53
C ALA A 36 14.96 -12.38 4.40
N ASP A 37 16.16 -12.21 4.96
CA ASP A 37 16.80 -13.16 5.88
C ASP A 37 15.99 -13.40 7.17
N SER A 38 15.15 -12.43 7.55
CA SER A 38 14.25 -12.54 8.71
C SER A 38 12.89 -13.14 8.35
N GLY A 39 12.65 -13.47 7.07
CA GLY A 39 11.37 -13.97 6.57
C GLY A 39 10.25 -12.93 6.64
N ILE A 40 10.59 -11.63 6.64
CA ILE A 40 9.64 -10.54 6.75
C ILE A 40 9.53 -9.86 5.38
N ALA A 41 8.32 -9.81 4.84
CA ALA A 41 7.97 -9.11 3.61
C ALA A 41 6.95 -8.02 3.96
N PRO A 42 7.36 -6.74 4.07
CA PRO A 42 6.43 -5.65 4.34
C PRO A 42 5.46 -5.46 3.18
N ILE A 43 4.16 -5.30 3.48
CA ILE A 43 3.11 -5.13 2.48
C ILE A 43 2.58 -3.71 2.55
N LEU A 44 2.69 -2.95 1.46
CA LEU A 44 2.14 -1.59 1.34
C LEU A 44 0.61 -1.62 1.45
N VAL A 45 0.07 -0.81 2.35
CA VAL A 45 -1.37 -0.63 2.60
C VAL A 45 -1.71 0.86 2.66
N GLY A 46 -2.90 1.20 3.15
CA GLY A 46 -3.22 2.58 3.53
C GLY A 46 -3.24 3.54 2.35
N GLY A 47 -2.81 4.78 2.58
CA GLY A 47 -2.76 5.83 1.55
C GLY A 47 -1.73 5.55 0.46
N GLY A 48 -0.61 4.88 0.81
CA GLY A 48 0.43 4.50 -0.14
C GLY A 48 -0.08 3.55 -1.22
N ALA A 49 -0.89 2.56 -0.84
CA ALA A 49 -1.52 1.67 -1.80
C ALA A 49 -2.54 2.39 -2.71
N VAL A 50 -3.30 3.37 -2.18
CA VAL A 50 -4.18 4.21 -3.02
C VAL A 50 -3.37 5.01 -4.03
N ALA A 51 -2.26 5.61 -3.60
CA ALA A 51 -1.36 6.34 -4.50
C ALA A 51 -0.83 5.42 -5.62
N PHE A 52 -0.42 4.20 -5.28
CA PHE A 52 0.02 3.20 -6.24
C PHE A 52 -1.07 2.85 -7.27
N TYR A 53 -2.25 2.41 -6.82
CA TYR A 53 -3.34 2.01 -7.72
C TYR A 53 -3.98 3.16 -8.50
N THR A 54 -3.71 4.41 -8.12
CA THR A 54 -4.18 5.59 -8.84
C THR A 54 -3.08 6.33 -9.60
N LEU A 55 -1.90 5.71 -9.75
CA LEU A 55 -0.75 6.27 -10.46
C LEU A 55 -0.36 7.67 -9.97
N GLY A 56 -0.31 7.85 -8.64
CA GLY A 56 0.00 9.12 -7.98
C GLY A 56 -1.19 10.05 -7.77
N GLY A 57 -2.42 9.61 -8.04
CA GLY A 57 -3.64 10.40 -7.83
C GLY A 57 -3.91 10.76 -6.36
N TYR A 58 -3.36 9.99 -5.41
CA TYR A 58 -3.47 10.22 -3.98
C TYR A 58 -2.15 10.78 -3.41
N ALA A 59 -2.22 11.96 -2.79
CA ALA A 59 -1.08 12.54 -2.10
C ALA A 59 -1.01 11.97 -0.68
N THR A 60 0.05 11.23 -0.37
CA THR A 60 0.37 10.75 0.98
C THR A 60 1.83 11.04 1.31
N VAL A 61 2.08 11.34 2.58
CA VAL A 61 3.43 11.49 3.14
C VAL A 61 3.90 10.18 3.75
N ASP A 62 2.99 9.46 4.42
CA ASP A 62 3.30 8.22 5.13
C ASP A 62 3.24 7.00 4.20
N THR A 63 4.18 6.08 4.41
CA THR A 63 4.22 4.75 3.80
C THR A 63 3.75 3.72 4.84
N ASP A 64 2.45 3.43 4.83
CA ASP A 64 1.87 2.43 5.73
C ASP A 64 2.19 1.02 5.22
N VAL A 65 2.80 0.21 6.07
CA VAL A 65 3.12 -1.19 5.76
C VAL A 65 2.57 -2.13 6.81
N VAL A 66 2.16 -3.32 6.39
CA VAL A 66 1.90 -4.43 7.31
C VAL A 66 3.20 -5.19 7.50
N MET A 67 3.77 -5.13 8.71
CA MET A 67 4.91 -5.95 9.12
C MET A 67 5.08 -5.98 10.64
N PRO A 68 5.77 -6.97 11.22
CA PRO A 68 6.11 -6.96 12.64
C PRO A 68 7.00 -5.76 13.01
N SER A 69 6.65 -5.04 14.08
CA SER A 69 7.51 -4.00 14.66
C SER A 69 8.37 -4.58 15.80
N THR A 70 9.47 -5.26 15.45
CA THR A 70 10.36 -5.93 16.42
C THR A 70 11.73 -5.24 16.51
N PRO A 71 12.51 -5.48 17.59
CA PRO A 71 13.88 -4.96 17.70
C PRO A 71 14.81 -5.39 16.55
N ALA A 72 14.56 -6.55 15.94
CA ALA A 72 15.30 -7.01 14.77
C ALA A 72 15.02 -6.12 13.55
N VAL A 73 13.76 -5.76 13.32
CA VAL A 73 13.35 -4.81 12.28
C VAL A 73 13.96 -3.44 12.55
N ASP A 74 13.91 -2.94 13.80
CA ASP A 74 14.54 -1.66 14.16
C ASP A 74 16.05 -1.64 13.84
N SER A 75 16.76 -2.75 14.07
CA SER A 75 18.18 -2.85 13.74
C SER A 75 18.43 -2.80 12.22
N VAL A 76 17.60 -3.45 11.42
CA VAL A 76 17.72 -3.43 9.94
C VAL A 76 17.39 -2.04 9.40
N MET A 77 16.29 -1.44 9.85
CA MET A 77 15.88 -0.09 9.48
C MET A 77 16.98 0.92 9.83
N SER A 78 17.57 0.83 11.03
CA SER A 78 18.68 1.69 11.44
C SER A 78 19.94 1.49 10.59
N ALA A 79 20.26 0.24 10.22
CA ALA A 79 21.38 -0.04 9.34
C ALA A 79 21.18 0.52 7.93
N LEU A 80 19.94 0.54 7.44
CA LEU A 80 19.56 1.23 6.20
C LEU A 80 19.55 2.75 6.34
N GLY A 81 19.68 3.30 7.56
CA GLY A 81 19.78 4.73 7.82
C GLY A 81 18.52 5.37 8.42
N PHE A 82 17.45 4.61 8.64
CA PHE A 82 16.22 5.14 9.26
C PHE A 82 16.44 5.46 10.74
N GLU A 83 15.82 6.53 11.20
CA GLU A 83 15.74 6.88 12.61
C GLU A 83 14.35 6.52 13.16
N ARG A 84 14.31 5.89 14.33
CA ARG A 84 13.05 5.56 15.01
C ARG A 84 12.49 6.81 15.67
N SER A 85 11.27 7.21 15.28
CA SER A 85 10.54 8.34 15.84
C SER A 85 9.12 7.91 16.25
N ALA A 86 8.93 7.66 17.54
CA ALA A 86 7.71 7.06 18.09
C ALA A 86 7.33 5.74 17.35
N ARG A 87 6.24 5.76 16.58
CA ARG A 87 5.75 4.61 15.81
C ARG A 87 6.33 4.53 14.38
N HIS A 88 7.06 5.55 13.95
CA HIS A 88 7.57 5.68 12.59
C HIS A 88 9.06 5.35 12.49
N TRP A 89 9.48 4.88 11.33
CA TRP A 89 10.86 4.92 10.88
C TRP A 89 10.99 6.06 9.86
N VAL A 90 11.94 6.97 10.09
CA VAL A 90 12.07 8.21 9.32
C VAL A 90 13.44 8.29 8.63
N ARG A 91 13.43 8.60 7.34
CA ARG A 91 14.58 8.98 6.52
C ARG A 91 14.38 10.38 5.97
N ALA A 92 14.72 11.37 6.80
CA ALA A 92 14.45 12.78 6.51
C ALA A 92 15.23 13.34 5.31
N ASP A 93 16.40 12.77 5.00
CA ASP A 93 17.25 13.18 3.88
C ASP A 93 16.66 12.85 2.50
N ILE A 94 15.77 11.85 2.44
CA ILE A 94 15.09 11.40 1.21
C ILE A 94 13.56 11.49 1.30
N ASP A 95 13.05 12.17 2.34
CA ASP A 95 11.60 12.38 2.59
C ASP A 95 10.77 11.08 2.63
N VAL A 96 11.32 10.02 3.25
CA VAL A 96 10.61 8.74 3.42
C VAL A 96 10.24 8.52 4.89
N VAL A 97 8.96 8.32 5.13
CA VAL A 97 8.40 7.91 6.43
C VAL A 97 7.69 6.58 6.26
N MET A 98 8.03 5.60 7.09
CA MET A 98 7.35 4.31 7.15
C MET A 98 6.70 4.10 8.51
N GLU A 99 5.46 3.62 8.51
CA GLU A 99 4.72 3.18 9.71
C GLU A 99 4.29 1.73 9.54
N ALA A 100 4.31 0.96 10.63
CA ALA A 100 3.69 -0.37 10.67
C ALA A 100 2.47 -0.36 11.61
N PRO A 101 1.30 0.14 11.16
CA PRO A 101 0.10 0.25 12.00
C PRO A 101 -0.48 -1.12 12.40
N ALA A 102 -0.17 -2.16 11.62
CA ALA A 102 -0.56 -3.54 11.90
C ALA A 102 0.61 -4.50 11.60
N SER A 103 0.67 -5.60 12.35
CA SER A 103 1.66 -6.66 12.15
C SER A 103 1.15 -7.83 11.30
N THR A 104 -0.15 -7.89 11.04
CA THR A 104 -0.83 -8.94 10.26
C THR A 104 -1.75 -8.29 9.25
N LEU A 105 -1.80 -8.84 8.04
CA LEU A 105 -2.62 -8.30 6.96
C LEU A 105 -4.09 -8.58 7.26
N HIS A 106 -4.90 -7.54 7.17
CA HIS A 106 -6.35 -7.67 7.11
C HIS A 106 -6.73 -7.84 5.63
N GLY A 107 -6.96 -9.08 5.20
CA GLY A 107 -7.16 -9.44 3.80
C GLY A 107 -6.59 -10.82 3.48
N ASP A 108 -6.55 -11.17 2.20
CA ASP A 108 -6.01 -12.45 1.75
C ASP A 108 -4.58 -12.30 1.24
N ALA A 109 -3.65 -13.04 1.86
CA ALA A 109 -2.25 -13.03 1.46
C ALA A 109 -2.04 -13.54 0.01
N GLU A 110 -2.96 -14.35 -0.51
CA GLU A 110 -2.92 -14.83 -1.91
C GLU A 110 -3.19 -13.71 -2.92
N HIS A 111 -3.81 -12.60 -2.49
CA HIS A 111 -4.15 -11.46 -3.34
C HIS A 111 -3.14 -10.31 -3.21
N VAL A 112 -2.04 -10.50 -2.47
CA VAL A 112 -0.93 -9.55 -2.42
C VAL A 112 -0.24 -9.51 -3.79
N VAL A 113 -0.04 -8.30 -4.29
CA VAL A 113 0.59 -8.06 -5.59
C VAL A 113 2.10 -7.92 -5.39
N ASP A 114 2.86 -8.77 -6.08
CA ASP A 114 4.31 -8.64 -6.23
C ASP A 114 4.61 -7.63 -7.35
N VAL A 115 5.27 -6.52 -6.96
CA VAL A 115 5.65 -5.44 -7.86
C VAL A 115 7.17 -5.42 -7.99
N ALA A 116 7.65 -5.71 -9.20
CA ALA A 116 9.06 -5.51 -9.55
C ALA A 116 9.40 -4.02 -9.59
N VAL A 117 10.38 -3.60 -8.78
CA VAL A 117 10.94 -2.26 -8.74
C VAL A 117 12.43 -2.39 -9.02
N ASP A 118 12.83 -2.10 -10.26
CA ASP A 118 14.12 -2.48 -10.84
C ASP A 118 14.36 -4.00 -10.75
N ASP A 119 15.42 -4.42 -10.04
CA ASP A 119 15.82 -5.79 -9.71
C ASP A 119 15.35 -6.24 -8.32
N LEU A 120 14.55 -5.42 -7.63
CA LEU A 120 13.98 -5.73 -6.31
C LEU A 120 12.47 -5.90 -6.39
N HIS A 121 11.89 -6.39 -5.29
CA HIS A 121 10.46 -6.65 -5.17
C HIS A 121 9.86 -5.85 -4.02
N ALA A 122 8.70 -5.26 -4.26
CA ALA A 122 7.84 -4.65 -3.26
C ALA A 122 6.46 -5.30 -3.30
N TYR A 123 5.86 -5.49 -2.13
CA TYR A 123 4.55 -6.11 -2.00
C TYR A 123 3.48 -5.07 -1.71
N VAL A 124 2.36 -5.12 -2.42
CA VAL A 124 1.22 -4.20 -2.24
C VAL A 124 -0.03 -5.02 -1.98
N VAL A 125 -0.89 -4.56 -1.05
CA VAL A 125 -2.19 -5.20 -0.82
C VAL A 125 -3.00 -5.27 -2.12
N GLY A 126 -3.79 -6.33 -2.30
CA GLY A 126 -4.71 -6.46 -3.43
C GLY A 126 -5.67 -5.28 -3.53
N VAL A 127 -6.02 -4.88 -4.76
CA VAL A 127 -6.88 -3.72 -4.99
C VAL A 127 -8.28 -3.95 -4.41
N GLU A 128 -8.80 -5.18 -4.41
CA GLU A 128 -10.08 -5.55 -3.82
C GLU A 128 -10.07 -5.35 -2.29
N ASP A 129 -9.04 -5.84 -1.61
CA ASP A 129 -8.90 -5.63 -0.16
C ASP A 129 -8.69 -4.16 0.20
N LEU A 130 -7.99 -3.40 -0.66
CA LEU A 130 -7.89 -1.94 -0.50
C LEU A 130 -9.25 -1.24 -0.65
N ILE A 131 -10.07 -1.65 -1.61
CA ILE A 131 -11.43 -1.11 -1.77
C ILE A 131 -12.24 -1.40 -0.51
N VAL A 132 -12.17 -2.62 0.02
CA VAL A 132 -12.88 -3.01 1.26
C VAL A 132 -12.40 -2.18 2.45
N ASP A 133 -11.10 -1.93 2.58
CA ASP A 133 -10.55 -1.08 3.63
C ASP A 133 -11.09 0.36 3.54
N ARG A 134 -11.15 0.94 2.34
CA ARG A 134 -11.77 2.26 2.11
C ARG A 134 -13.27 2.25 2.41
N LEU A 135 -13.98 1.18 2.04
CA LEU A 135 -15.40 1.03 2.36
C LEU A 135 -15.65 0.92 3.87
N ASN A 136 -14.80 0.20 4.61
CA ASN A 136 -14.86 0.13 6.06
C ASN A 136 -14.78 1.52 6.68
N ALA A 137 -13.84 2.35 6.21
CA ALA A 137 -13.72 3.71 6.71
C ALA A 137 -14.91 4.61 6.34
N HIS A 138 -15.44 4.44 5.14
CA HIS A 138 -16.63 5.13 4.70
C HIS A 138 -17.86 4.78 5.57
N VAL A 139 -18.09 3.49 5.83
CA VAL A 139 -19.28 2.99 6.52
C VAL A 139 -19.19 3.21 8.03
N HIS A 140 -18.06 2.88 8.66
CA HIS A 140 -17.93 2.86 10.11
C HIS A 140 -17.48 4.19 10.72
N TRP A 141 -16.75 5.01 9.97
CA TRP A 141 -16.29 6.34 10.42
C TRP A 141 -16.92 7.50 9.65
N ALA A 142 -17.92 7.23 8.80
CA ALA A 142 -18.59 8.22 7.96
C ALA A 142 -17.61 9.04 7.10
N SER A 143 -16.48 8.44 6.70
CA SER A 143 -15.47 9.12 5.91
C SER A 143 -15.93 9.28 4.46
N ALA A 144 -16.36 10.48 4.11
CA ALA A 144 -16.73 10.80 2.74
C ALA A 144 -15.53 10.73 1.78
N GLU A 145 -14.32 10.91 2.28
CA GLU A 145 -13.10 10.82 1.49
C GLU A 145 -12.78 9.38 1.09
N ASP A 146 -12.80 8.46 2.05
CA ASP A 146 -12.56 7.05 1.76
C ASP A 146 -13.62 6.48 0.81
N GLY A 147 -14.88 6.92 0.95
CA GLY A 147 -15.94 6.57 -0.01
C GLY A 147 -15.65 7.03 -1.44
N ARG A 148 -15.09 8.24 -1.62
CA ARG A 148 -14.67 8.72 -2.95
C ARG A 148 -13.51 7.91 -3.51
N TRP A 149 -12.55 7.52 -2.68
CA TRP A 149 -11.41 6.72 -3.12
C TRP A 149 -11.78 5.28 -3.44
N ALA A 150 -12.69 4.66 -2.68
CA ALA A 150 -13.26 3.36 -3.02
C ALA A 150 -13.91 3.39 -4.41
N LEU A 151 -14.78 4.39 -4.68
CA LEU A 151 -15.39 4.56 -5.99
C LEU A 151 -14.34 4.82 -7.08
N ARG A 152 -13.34 5.66 -6.81
CA ARG A 152 -12.27 5.96 -7.78
C ARG A 152 -11.46 4.73 -8.15
N LEU A 153 -11.13 3.89 -7.17
CA LEU A 153 -10.43 2.62 -7.38
C LEU A 153 -11.27 1.68 -8.26
N ILE A 154 -12.57 1.55 -7.97
CA ILE A 154 -13.52 0.79 -8.79
C ILE A 154 -13.58 1.37 -10.22
N SER A 155 -13.64 2.69 -10.38
CA SER A 155 -13.69 3.30 -11.71
C SER A 155 -12.44 3.02 -12.55
N ILE A 156 -11.26 2.96 -11.93
CA ILE A 156 -9.99 2.69 -12.63
C ILE A 156 -9.86 1.19 -12.95
N HIS A 157 -10.18 0.32 -11.99
CA HIS A 157 -9.85 -1.11 -12.07
C HIS A 157 -11.06 -2.01 -12.33
N GLY A 158 -12.27 -1.47 -12.45
CA GLY A 158 -13.51 -2.25 -12.46
C GLY A 158 -13.63 -3.32 -13.54
N GLU A 159 -12.89 -3.20 -14.65
CA GLU A 159 -12.83 -4.23 -15.68
C GLU A 159 -11.91 -5.42 -15.32
N THR A 160 -10.96 -5.22 -14.41
CA THR A 160 -9.97 -6.22 -13.99
C THR A 160 -10.20 -6.75 -12.57
N LEU A 161 -11.12 -6.16 -11.80
CA LEU A 161 -11.46 -6.63 -10.46
C LEU A 161 -12.02 -8.05 -10.48
N ASP A 162 -11.61 -8.86 -9.51
CA ASP A 162 -12.36 -10.05 -9.12
C ASP A 162 -13.58 -9.62 -8.30
N TRP A 163 -14.69 -9.40 -9.00
CA TRP A 163 -15.95 -8.99 -8.39
C TRP A 163 -16.53 -10.03 -7.42
N ASP A 164 -16.26 -11.32 -7.62
CA ASP A 164 -16.79 -12.35 -6.75
C ASP A 164 -16.01 -12.38 -5.43
N TYR A 165 -14.68 -12.23 -5.49
CA TYR A 165 -13.84 -12.03 -4.33
C TYR A 165 -14.21 -10.74 -3.57
N LEU A 166 -14.29 -9.61 -4.27
CA LEU A 166 -14.60 -8.31 -3.67
C LEU A 166 -15.96 -8.31 -2.96
N ARG A 167 -17.00 -8.90 -3.56
CA ARG A 167 -18.33 -9.03 -2.92
C ARG A 167 -18.27 -9.89 -1.68
N ARG A 168 -17.59 -11.03 -1.74
CA ARG A 168 -17.41 -11.92 -0.57
C ARG A 168 -16.73 -11.20 0.59
N ARG A 169 -15.61 -10.49 0.33
CA ARG A 169 -14.92 -9.71 1.36
C ARG A 169 -15.79 -8.59 1.93
N ALA A 170 -16.54 -7.88 1.07
CA ALA A 170 -17.45 -6.83 1.51
C ALA A 170 -18.60 -7.37 2.39
N ASP A 171 -19.10 -8.57 2.12
CA ASP A 171 -20.08 -9.25 2.98
C ASP A 171 -19.47 -9.61 4.36
N GLU A 172 -18.26 -10.17 4.37
CA GLU A 172 -17.53 -10.54 5.60
C GLU A 172 -17.29 -9.32 6.52
N GLU A 173 -16.91 -8.19 5.93
CA GLU A 173 -16.66 -6.92 6.62
C GLU A 173 -17.93 -6.06 6.84
N LYS A 174 -19.10 -6.53 6.37
CA LYS A 174 -20.41 -5.86 6.50
C LYS A 174 -20.49 -4.48 5.83
N VAL A 175 -19.87 -4.37 4.66
CA VAL A 175 -19.88 -3.16 3.81
C VAL A 175 -20.48 -3.40 2.42
N ALA A 176 -21.15 -4.54 2.22
CA ALA A 176 -21.71 -4.95 0.93
C ALA A 176 -22.72 -3.95 0.33
N ASP A 177 -23.55 -3.30 1.15
CA ASP A 177 -24.51 -2.30 0.66
C ASP A 177 -23.79 -1.10 0.01
N ALA A 178 -22.69 -0.64 0.63
CA ALA A 178 -21.88 0.45 0.09
C ALA A 178 -21.14 0.04 -1.19
N LEU A 179 -20.63 -1.19 -1.26
CA LEU A 179 -20.04 -1.74 -2.48
C LEU A 179 -21.08 -1.79 -3.62
N ALA A 180 -22.30 -2.26 -3.35
CA ALA A 180 -23.36 -2.37 -4.34
C ALA A 180 -23.76 -0.99 -4.90
N GLU A 181 -23.78 0.04 -4.06
CA GLU A 181 -24.01 1.42 -4.51
C GLU A 181 -22.90 1.88 -5.47
N MET A 182 -21.63 1.67 -5.12
CA MET A 182 -20.50 2.07 -5.96
C MET A 182 -20.44 1.29 -7.28
N GLU A 183 -20.71 0.00 -7.26
CA GLU A 183 -20.81 -0.82 -8.48
C GLU A 183 -21.92 -0.29 -9.41
N SER A 184 -23.07 0.09 -8.86
CA SER A 184 -24.18 0.68 -9.61
C SER A 184 -23.80 2.02 -10.27
N ILE A 185 -23.05 2.86 -9.56
CA ILE A 185 -22.53 4.13 -10.10
C ILE A 185 -21.59 3.86 -11.26
N TRP A 186 -20.58 3.01 -11.05
CA TRP A 186 -19.59 2.66 -12.06
C TRP A 186 -20.23 2.11 -13.34
N ARG A 187 -21.18 1.17 -13.23
CA ARG A 187 -21.91 0.61 -14.39
C ARG A 187 -22.64 1.69 -15.20
N LYS A 188 -23.28 2.65 -14.52
CA LYS A 188 -23.99 3.76 -15.19
C LYS A 188 -23.05 4.73 -15.89
N GLU A 189 -21.88 5.00 -15.32
CA GLU A 189 -20.87 5.85 -15.96
C GLU A 189 -20.37 5.21 -17.26
N ARG A 190 -20.09 3.90 -17.22
CA ARG A 190 -19.69 3.12 -18.39
C ARG A 190 -20.71 3.12 -19.52
N GLU A 191 -21.99 2.93 -19.21
CA GLU A 191 -23.05 2.96 -20.21
C GLU A 191 -23.14 4.32 -20.94
N ARG A 192 -22.81 5.43 -20.26
CA ARG A 192 -22.82 6.78 -20.84
C ARG A 192 -21.62 7.06 -21.73
N GLU A 193 -20.46 6.46 -21.46
CA GLU A 193 -19.26 6.62 -22.28
C GLU A 193 -19.33 5.83 -23.59
N THR A 194 -20.24 4.85 -23.68
CA THR A 194 -20.41 4.01 -24.87
C THR A 194 -21.43 4.58 -25.87
N HIS A 195 -22.02 5.75 -25.58
CA HIS A 195 -23.01 6.45 -26.41
C HIS A 195 -22.48 7.83 -26.86
#